data_AF-A0A7C2HTJ9-F1
#
_entry.id   AF-A0A7C2HTJ9-F1
#
_cell.length_a   1.000
_cell.length_b   1.000
_cell.length_c   1.000
_cell.angle_alpha   90.00
_cell.angle_beta   90.00
_cell.angle_gamma   90.00
#
_symmetry.space_group_name_H-M   'P 1'
#
loop_
_entity.id
_entity.type
_entity.pdbx_description
1 polymer ?
#
loop_
_entity_poly.entity_id
_entity_poly.type
_entity_poly.pdbx_seq_one_letter_code
_entity_poly.pdbx_strand_id
1 'polypeptide(L)'
;MSLPRLLRPVLPLALTLLPSLAHANVNGAELSMLWAVPFAGLLLSIALMPLLAPAIWHHHFGKIAAGWALAFVLPFAANHGLAGVSHDILHTMVLEYVPFIILLVAL
;
A
#
# COMPACT_ATOMS: atom_id res chain seq x y z
N MET A 1 43.27 11.81 -4.02
CA MET A 1 42.00 12.40 -4.49
C MET A 1 40.84 11.59 -3.92
N SER A 2 40.09 12.19 -3.00
CA SER A 2 39.08 11.55 -2.14
C SER A 2 37.76 11.29 -2.87
N LEU A 3 37.75 10.23 -3.68
CA LEU A 3 36.57 9.70 -4.40
C LEU A 3 35.32 9.44 -3.50
N PRO A 4 35.41 9.01 -2.22
CA PRO A 4 34.22 8.70 -1.42
C PRO A 4 33.55 9.93 -0.77
N ARG A 5 34.17 11.13 -0.82
CA ARG A 5 33.57 12.35 -0.21
C ARG A 5 32.56 13.04 -1.12
N LEU A 6 32.71 12.92 -2.44
CA LEU A 6 31.80 13.50 -3.43
C LEU A 6 30.58 12.61 -3.72
N LEU A 7 30.65 11.31 -3.46
CA LEU A 7 29.52 10.39 -3.62
C LEU A 7 28.42 10.57 -2.56
N ARG A 8 28.77 11.04 -1.35
CA ARG A 8 27.83 11.23 -0.23
C ARG A 8 26.73 12.27 -0.48
N PRO A 9 26.97 13.43 -1.13
CA PRO A 9 25.89 14.37 -1.48
C PRO A 9 25.15 14.03 -2.78
N VAL A 10 25.75 13.24 -3.68
CA VAL A 10 25.12 12.85 -4.96
C VAL A 10 24.06 11.77 -4.75
N LEU A 11 24.26 10.87 -3.79
CA LEU A 11 23.33 9.78 -3.47
C LEU A 11 21.93 10.28 -3.04
N PRO A 12 21.76 11.23 -2.09
CA PRO A 12 20.43 11.74 -1.73
C PRO A 12 19.78 12.52 -2.88
N LEU A 13 20.57 13.25 -3.68
CA LEU A 13 20.06 13.99 -4.84
C LEU A 13 19.55 13.05 -5.94
N ALA A 14 20.28 11.96 -6.21
CA ALA A 14 19.85 10.91 -7.12
C ALA A 14 18.57 10.23 -6.59
N LEU A 15 18.49 9.97 -5.28
CA LEU A 15 17.29 9.41 -4.64
C LEU A 15 16.06 10.33 -4.76
N THR A 16 16.23 11.65 -4.76
CA THR A 16 15.12 12.61 -4.97
C THR A 16 14.63 12.71 -6.41
N LEU A 17 15.42 12.25 -7.39
CA LEU A 17 15.08 12.28 -8.81
C LEU A 17 14.50 10.94 -9.33
N LEU A 18 14.59 9.86 -8.56
CA LEU A 18 13.98 8.57 -8.90
C LEU A 18 12.44 8.60 -9.01
N PRO A 19 11.69 9.34 -8.15
CA PRO A 19 10.22 9.37 -8.23
C PRO A 19 9.70 10.01 -9.51
N SER A 20 10.41 10.99 -10.09
CA SER A 20 9.95 11.70 -11.29
C SER A 20 9.99 10.86 -12.57
N LEU A 21 10.65 9.70 -12.53
CA LEU A 21 10.71 8.74 -13.64
C LEU A 21 9.63 7.65 -13.54
N ALA A 22 8.95 7.53 -12.40
CA ALA A 22 7.89 6.56 -12.20
C ALA A 22 6.55 7.14 -12.68
N HIS A 23 6.07 6.65 -13.82
CA HIS A 23 4.71 6.90 -14.29
C HIS A 23 3.98 5.56 -14.38
N ALA A 24 3.28 5.17 -13.31
CA ALA A 24 2.26 4.16 -13.36
C ALA A 24 0.92 4.87 -13.16
N ASN A 25 0.14 5.02 -14.23
CA ASN A 25 -1.22 5.53 -14.11
C ASN A 25 -2.15 4.41 -14.56
N VAL A 26 -2.57 3.58 -13.60
CA VAL A 26 -3.58 2.56 -13.87
C VAL A 26 -4.93 3.26 -13.92
N ASN A 27 -5.59 3.21 -15.09
CA ASN A 27 -6.92 3.79 -15.24
C ASN A 27 -7.96 2.97 -14.46
N GLY A 28 -8.37 3.50 -13.30
CA GLY A 28 -9.37 2.85 -12.44
C GLY A 28 -10.71 2.57 -13.13
N ALA A 29 -11.08 3.34 -14.17
CA ALA A 29 -12.31 3.13 -14.92
C ALA A 29 -12.28 1.86 -15.78
N GLU A 30 -11.09 1.33 -16.08
CA GLU A 30 -10.91 0.11 -16.87
C GLU A 30 -10.78 -1.15 -16.00
N LEU A 31 -10.67 -1.00 -14.67
CA LEU A 31 -10.64 -2.16 -13.78
C LEU A 31 -12.02 -2.83 -13.71
N SER A 32 -12.02 -4.14 -13.91
CA SER A 32 -13.20 -4.97 -13.64
C SER A 32 -13.65 -4.82 -12.17
N MET A 33 -14.97 -4.82 -11.96
CA MET A 33 -15.59 -4.83 -10.63
C MET A 33 -15.07 -5.98 -9.74
N LEU A 34 -14.56 -7.07 -10.33
CA LEU A 34 -13.96 -8.19 -9.61
C LEU A 34 -12.79 -7.77 -8.70
N TRP A 35 -12.08 -6.68 -9.04
CA TRP A 35 -11.01 -6.15 -8.19
C TRP A 35 -11.51 -5.52 -6.89
N ALA A 36 -12.81 -5.23 -6.76
CA ALA A 36 -13.41 -4.78 -5.51
C ALA A 36 -13.65 -5.91 -4.51
N VAL A 37 -13.54 -7.18 -4.93
CA VAL A 37 -13.82 -8.35 -4.06
C VAL A 37 -12.95 -8.38 -2.81
N PRO A 38 -11.62 -8.17 -2.86
CA PRO A 38 -10.80 -8.16 -1.65
C PRO A 38 -11.18 -7.04 -0.67
N PHE A 39 -11.56 -5.86 -1.20
CA PHE A 39 -12.04 -4.76 -0.40
C PHE A 39 -13.39 -5.06 0.27
N ALA A 40 -14.35 -5.60 -0.50
CA ALA A 40 -15.64 -6.05 0.04
C ALA A 40 -15.45 -7.15 1.10
N GLY A 41 -14.54 -8.09 0.87
CA GLY A 41 -14.18 -9.13 1.84
C GLY A 41 -13.62 -8.57 3.15
N LEU A 42 -12.75 -7.56 3.06
CA LEU A 42 -12.24 -6.85 4.24
C LEU A 42 -13.37 -6.15 5.01
N LEU A 43 -14.25 -5.43 4.31
CA LEU A 43 -15.41 -4.74 4.91
C LEU A 43 -16.39 -5.72 5.59
N LEU A 44 -16.67 -6.85 4.94
CA LEU A 44 -17.49 -7.90 5.53
C LEU A 44 -16.82 -8.52 6.76
N SER A 45 -15.48 -8.66 6.73
CA SER A 45 -14.72 -9.20 7.86
C SER A 45 -14.83 -8.28 9.08
N ILE A 46 -14.61 -6.96 8.91
CA ILE A 46 -14.75 -5.99 10.02
C ILE A 46 -16.20 -5.88 10.51
N ALA A 47 -17.19 -6.09 9.65
CA ALA A 47 -18.60 -5.96 10.01
C ALA A 47 -19.16 -7.21 10.70
N LEU A 48 -18.78 -8.42 10.26
CA LEU A 48 -19.41 -9.66 10.68
C LEU A 48 -18.57 -10.45 11.70
N MET A 49 -17.25 -10.51 11.54
CA MET A 49 -16.41 -11.34 12.42
C MET A 49 -16.39 -10.93 13.89
N PRO A 50 -16.47 -9.63 14.27
CA PRO A 50 -16.59 -9.28 15.68
C PRO A 50 -17.86 -9.83 16.33
N LEU A 51 -18.94 -10.01 15.56
CA LEU A 51 -20.23 -10.51 16.03
C LEU A 51 -20.28 -12.04 16.03
N LEU A 52 -19.77 -12.67 14.96
CA LEU A 52 -19.88 -14.12 14.75
C LEU A 52 -18.72 -14.91 15.38
N ALA A 53 -17.52 -14.32 15.44
CA ALA A 53 -16.31 -14.98 15.90
C ALA A 53 -15.36 -14.01 16.65
N PRO A 54 -15.82 -13.40 17.77
CA PRO A 54 -15.06 -12.36 18.49
C PRO A 54 -13.67 -12.84 18.91
N ALA A 55 -13.51 -14.06 19.43
CA ALA A 55 -12.20 -14.56 19.87
C ALA A 55 -11.18 -14.63 18.71
N ILE A 56 -11.63 -15.02 17.51
CA ILE A 56 -10.78 -15.05 16.31
C ILE A 56 -10.46 -13.62 15.88
N TRP A 57 -11.49 -12.77 15.79
CA TRP A 57 -11.35 -11.38 15.36
C TRP A 57 -10.32 -10.62 16.20
N HIS A 58 -10.49 -10.58 17.52
CA HIS A 58 -9.63 -9.77 18.40
C HIS A 58 -8.17 -10.24 18.37
N HIS A 59 -7.90 -11.52 18.10
CA HIS A 59 -6.54 -12.05 18.02
C HIS A 59 -5.95 -12.03 16.59
N HIS A 60 -6.79 -11.98 15.54
CA HIS A 60 -6.37 -12.17 14.15
C HIS A 60 -6.80 -11.07 13.18
N PHE A 61 -7.42 -9.96 13.62
CA PHE A 61 -7.92 -8.92 12.71
C PHE A 61 -6.82 -8.43 11.75
N GLY A 62 -5.60 -8.22 12.24
CA GLY A 62 -4.46 -7.80 11.42
C GLY A 62 -4.04 -8.86 10.39
N LYS A 63 -4.10 -10.14 10.76
CA LYS A 63 -3.80 -11.27 9.84
C LYS A 63 -4.87 -11.41 8.75
N ILE A 64 -6.13 -11.24 9.13
CA ILE A 64 -7.27 -11.27 8.19
C ILE A 64 -7.18 -10.10 7.22
N ALA A 65 -6.91 -8.89 7.73
CA ALA A 65 -6.73 -7.71 6.90
C ALA A 65 -5.54 -7.85 5.94
N ALA A 66 -4.40 -8.36 6.43
CA ALA A 66 -3.25 -8.65 5.58
C ALA A 66 -3.55 -9.70 4.51
N GLY A 67 -4.34 -10.73 4.83
CA GLY A 67 -4.79 -11.72 3.85
C GLY A 67 -5.57 -11.11 2.69
N TRP A 68 -6.54 -10.24 2.99
CA TRP A 68 -7.29 -9.51 1.95
C TRP A 68 -6.42 -8.52 1.17
N ALA A 69 -5.52 -7.80 1.86
CA ALA A 69 -4.58 -6.89 1.21
C ALA A 69 -3.67 -7.63 0.21
N LEU A 70 -3.11 -8.77 0.61
CA LEU A 70 -2.28 -9.60 -0.27
C LEU A 70 -3.09 -10.20 -1.41
N ALA A 71 -4.34 -10.60 -1.17
CA ALA A 71 -5.24 -11.09 -2.21
C ALA A 71 -5.53 -10.04 -3.30
N PHE A 72 -5.41 -8.75 -2.99
CA PHE A 72 -5.42 -7.68 -4.00
C PHE A 72 -4.02 -7.45 -4.60
N VAL A 73 -3.03 -7.16 -3.75
CA VAL A 73 -1.70 -6.68 -4.18
C VAL A 73 -0.95 -7.71 -5.02
N LEU A 74 -0.96 -8.99 -4.66
CA LEU A 74 -0.21 -10.03 -5.37
C LEU A 74 -0.68 -10.21 -6.82
N PRO A 75 -1.97 -10.50 -7.11
CA PRO A 75 -2.42 -10.61 -8.49
C PRO A 75 -2.37 -9.28 -9.24
N PHE A 76 -2.59 -8.16 -8.54
CA PHE A 76 -2.53 -6.84 -9.18
C PHE A 76 -1.10 -6.51 -9.64
N ALA A 77 -0.10 -6.77 -8.80
CA ALA A 77 1.33 -6.63 -9.15
C ALA A 77 1.78 -7.61 -10.22
N ALA A 78 1.22 -8.83 -10.26
CA ALA A 78 1.51 -9.79 -11.32
C ALA A 78 1.00 -9.30 -12.69
N ASN A 79 -0.14 -8.60 -12.73
CA ASN A 79 -0.76 -8.14 -13.98
C ASN A 79 -0.26 -6.75 -14.43
N HIS A 80 0.02 -5.84 -13.51
CA HIS A 80 0.35 -4.43 -13.80
C HIS A 80 1.82 -4.07 -13.51
N GLY A 81 2.60 -5.05 -13.02
CA GLY A 81 4.03 -4.90 -12.75
C GLY A 81 4.33 -4.47 -11.31
N LEU A 82 5.34 -5.09 -10.71
CA LEU A 82 5.77 -4.83 -9.33
C LEU A 82 6.25 -3.40 -9.11
N ALA A 83 6.97 -2.81 -10.06
CA ALA A 83 7.56 -1.48 -9.89
C ALA A 83 6.48 -0.40 -9.71
N GLY A 84 5.46 -0.38 -10.57
CA GLY A 84 4.34 0.57 -10.48
C GLY A 84 3.51 0.38 -9.21
N VAL A 85 3.11 -0.86 -8.93
CA VAL A 85 2.30 -1.17 -7.74
C VAL A 85 3.03 -0.85 -6.44
N SER A 86 4.35 -1.11 -6.38
CA SER A 86 5.14 -0.77 -5.18
C SER A 86 5.27 0.73 -4.97
N HIS A 87 5.41 1.51 -6.05
CA HIS A 87 5.39 2.97 -5.98
C HIS A 87 4.06 3.45 -5.42
N ASP A 88 2.94 2.98 -5.97
CA ASP A 88 1.61 3.45 -5.56
C ASP A 88 1.30 3.08 -4.11
N ILE A 89 1.65 1.87 -3.67
CA ILE A 89 1.53 1.46 -2.27
C ILE A 89 2.36 2.38 -1.37
N LEU A 90 3.63 2.61 -1.71
CA LEU A 90 4.51 3.46 -0.91
C LEU A 90 4.01 4.91 -0.88
N HIS A 91 3.58 5.42 -2.03
CA HIS A 91 3.01 6.76 -2.17
C HIS A 91 1.79 6.93 -1.25
N THR A 92 0.81 6.04 -1.36
CA THR A 92 -0.40 6.08 -0.53
C THR A 92 -0.08 5.85 0.96
N MET A 93 0.81 4.92 1.31
CA MET A 93 1.18 4.70 2.72
C MET A 93 1.87 5.93 3.33
N VAL A 94 2.79 6.56 2.61
CA VAL A 94 3.60 7.68 3.15
C VAL A 94 2.86 9.00 3.07
N LEU A 95 2.16 9.29 1.98
CA LEU A 95 1.57 10.60 1.73
C LEU A 95 0.09 10.69 2.09
N GLU A 96 -0.61 9.57 2.20
CA GLU A 96 -2.03 9.58 2.58
C GLU A 96 -2.24 8.98 3.97
N TYR A 97 -1.70 7.79 4.23
CA TYR A 97 -1.97 7.04 5.45
C TYR A 97 -1.24 7.58 6.68
N VAL A 98 0.06 7.91 6.57
CA VAL A 98 0.81 8.51 7.70
C VAL A 98 0.23 9.86 8.11
N PRO A 99 -0.05 10.82 7.20
CA PRO A 99 -0.72 12.07 7.57
C PRO A 99 -2.09 11.84 8.20
N PHE A 100 -2.87 10.88 7.69
CA PHE A 100 -4.15 10.52 8.30
C PHE A 100 -3.99 10.02 9.74
N ILE A 101 -3.02 9.14 10.03
CA ILE A 101 -2.74 8.69 11.41
C ILE A 101 -2.33 9.88 12.29
N ILE A 102 -1.46 10.77 11.80
CA ILE A 102 -1.03 11.96 12.55
C ILE A 102 -2.24 12.81 12.91
N LEU A 103 -3.17 13.02 11.96
CA LEU A 103 -4.41 13.75 12.22
C LEU A 103 -5.30 13.04 13.25
N LEU A 104 -5.42 11.72 13.19
CA LEU A 104 -6.19 10.94 14.18
C LEU A 104 -5.61 11.02 15.59
N VAL A 105 -4.30 11.10 15.73
CA VAL A 105 -3.63 11.22 17.05
C VAL A 105 -3.62 12.68 17.55
N ALA A 106 -3.78 13.65 16.65
CA ALA A 106 -3.84 15.07 16.99
C ALA A 106 -5.24 15.54 17.47
N LEU A 107 -6.27 14.71 17.34
CA LEU A 107 -7.66 14.98 17.75
C LEU A 107 -7.98 14.32 19.10
#